data_AF-A0A0Q7ANL1-F1
#
_entry.id   AF-A0A0Q7ANL1-F1
#
_cell.length_a   1.000
_cell.length_b   1.000
_cell.length_c   1.000
_cell.angle_alpha   90.00
_cell.angle_beta   90.00
_cell.angle_gamma   90.00
#
_symmetry.space_group_name_H-M   'P 1'
#
loop_
_entity.id
_entity.type
_entity.pdbx_description
1 polymer ?
#
loop_
_entity_poly.entity_id
_entity_poly.type
_entity_poly.pdbx_seq_one_letter_code
_entity_poly.pdbx_strand_id
1 'polypeptide(L)'
;MVMLTSARPALAADANVTYKCPGNNYSNTISAKEAKDKGCKVLENAPVTVIQSVKPRAPTAPAATSGPAGTRVDPADQRARDNDARRILEAELKREEDRLATMKAEYNNGEPERQGNEKNYQKYLDRVADMKSAIGRKESDIAALKREIAKQPQ
;
A
#
# COMPACT_ATOMS: atom_id res chain seq x y z
N MET A 1 17.77 11.05 -52.14
CA MET A 1 19.09 11.12 -51.47
C MET A 1 18.88 10.90 -49.97
N VAL A 2 19.16 9.65 -49.56
CA VAL A 2 19.57 9.14 -48.23
C VAL A 2 18.89 9.65 -46.95
N MET A 3 18.12 8.75 -46.32
CA MET A 3 17.77 8.79 -44.89
C MET A 3 19.03 8.64 -44.03
N LEU A 4 19.13 9.39 -42.93
CA LEU A 4 20.06 9.08 -41.83
C LEU A 4 19.38 9.31 -40.48
N THR A 5 18.60 8.32 -40.04
CA THR A 5 18.13 8.19 -38.66
C THR A 5 19.26 7.56 -37.84
N SER A 6 19.83 8.34 -36.93
CA SER A 6 20.85 7.88 -35.98
C SER A 6 20.20 7.04 -34.88
N ALA A 7 20.28 5.71 -35.03
CA ALA A 7 19.94 4.76 -33.97
C ALA A 7 21.04 4.78 -32.90
N ARG A 8 20.71 5.28 -31.70
CA ARG A 8 21.52 5.07 -30.49
C ARG A 8 21.41 3.60 -30.07
N PRO A 9 22.52 2.88 -29.79
CA PRO A 9 22.43 1.59 -29.15
C PRO A 9 21.97 1.79 -27.71
N ALA A 10 20.84 1.18 -27.36
CA ALA A 10 20.45 0.99 -25.98
C ALA A 10 21.42 -0.04 -25.37
N LEU A 11 22.31 0.40 -24.48
CA LEU A 11 22.97 -0.49 -23.55
C LEU A 11 21.88 -1.04 -22.62
N ALA A 12 21.43 -2.26 -22.92
CA ALA A 12 20.63 -3.05 -22.01
C ALA A 12 21.51 -3.37 -20.79
N ALA A 13 21.42 -2.52 -19.76
CA ALA A 13 21.84 -2.92 -18.43
C ALA A 13 20.90 -4.04 -17.98
N ASP A 14 21.46 -5.22 -17.76
CA ASP A 14 20.76 -6.36 -17.20
C ASP A 14 20.31 -5.99 -15.79
N ALA A 15 19.09 -5.48 -15.65
CA ALA A 15 18.56 -4.87 -14.43
C ALA A 15 18.40 -5.87 -13.25
N ASN A 16 18.83 -7.12 -13.43
CA ASN A 16 18.68 -8.21 -12.47
C ASN A 16 19.97 -8.51 -11.67
N VAL A 17 21.13 -7.98 -12.06
CA VAL A 17 22.40 -8.32 -11.41
C VAL A 17 22.80 -7.23 -10.40
N THR A 18 22.73 -7.55 -9.11
CA THR A 18 23.18 -6.65 -8.03
C THR A 18 24.54 -7.09 -7.52
N TYR A 19 25.49 -6.18 -7.36
CA TYR A 19 26.81 -6.49 -6.83
C TYR A 19 26.93 -6.01 -5.38
N LYS A 20 27.50 -6.86 -4.51
CA LYS A 20 27.86 -6.51 -3.14
C LYS A 20 29.34 -6.15 -3.07
N CYS A 21 29.62 -4.88 -2.88
CA CYS A 21 30.95 -4.33 -2.72
C CYS A 21 31.42 -4.38 -1.25
N PRO A 22 32.75 -4.32 -0.99
CA PRO A 22 33.30 -4.22 0.36
C PRO A 22 32.67 -3.06 1.13
N GLY A 23 32.46 -3.21 2.44
CA GLY A 23 31.78 -2.18 3.26
C GLY A 23 30.25 -2.18 3.16
N ASN A 24 29.63 -3.30 2.74
CA ASN A 24 28.17 -3.47 2.67
C ASN A 24 27.47 -2.52 1.67
N ASN A 25 28.19 -2.05 0.65
CA ASN A 25 27.62 -1.23 -0.41
C ASN A 25 27.04 -2.13 -1.53
N TYR A 26 25.81 -1.84 -1.96
CA TYR A 26 25.13 -2.60 -3.01
C TYR A 26 24.90 -1.69 -4.21
N SER A 27 25.33 -2.13 -5.39
CA SER A 27 25.17 -1.38 -6.64
C SER A 27 24.69 -2.29 -7.76
N ASN A 28 23.70 -1.82 -8.51
CA ASN A 28 23.13 -2.45 -9.70
C ASN A 28 23.45 -1.66 -10.99
N THR A 29 24.25 -0.60 -10.89
CA THR A 29 24.58 0.30 -12.01
C THR A 29 25.98 0.08 -12.57
N ILE A 30 26.78 -0.81 -11.96
CA ILE A 30 28.16 -1.09 -12.38
C ILE A 30 28.23 -2.33 -13.27
N SER A 31 29.17 -2.33 -14.22
CA SER A 31 29.41 -3.47 -15.11
C SER A 31 30.16 -4.61 -14.40
N ALA A 32 30.07 -5.83 -14.92
CA ALA A 32 30.77 -7.00 -14.36
C ALA A 32 32.30 -6.85 -14.30
N LYS A 33 32.88 -6.02 -15.20
CA LYS A 33 34.32 -5.73 -15.21
C LYS A 33 34.68 -4.76 -14.07
N GLU A 34 33.90 -3.69 -13.93
CA GLU A 34 34.11 -2.68 -12.89
C GLU A 34 33.81 -3.21 -11.48
N ALA A 35 32.87 -4.15 -11.35
CA ALA A 35 32.61 -4.88 -10.12
C ALA A 35 33.81 -5.74 -9.69
N LYS A 36 34.47 -6.41 -10.63
CA LYS A 36 35.69 -7.20 -10.35
C LYS A 36 36.84 -6.30 -9.90
N ASP A 37 37.05 -5.18 -10.58
CA ASP A 37 38.10 -4.22 -10.24
C ASP A 37 37.89 -3.59 -8.85
N LYS A 38 36.62 -3.42 -8.43
CA LYS A 38 36.23 -2.90 -7.11
C LYS A 38 36.07 -3.98 -6.02
N GLY A 39 36.39 -5.25 -6.32
CA GLY A 39 36.28 -6.37 -5.38
C GLY A 39 34.84 -6.71 -4.97
N CYS A 40 33.86 -6.32 -5.79
CA CYS A 40 32.44 -6.59 -5.56
C CYS A 40 32.07 -8.00 -6.02
N LYS A 41 31.29 -8.72 -5.21
CA LYS A 41 30.78 -10.06 -5.55
C LYS A 41 29.40 -9.94 -6.19
N VAL A 42 29.13 -10.75 -7.21
CA VAL A 42 27.79 -10.87 -7.80
C VAL A 42 26.85 -11.47 -6.77
N LEU A 43 25.75 -10.78 -6.51
CA LEU A 43 24.62 -11.31 -5.77
C LEU A 43 23.53 -11.63 -6.79
N GLU A 44 23.40 -12.91 -7.14
CA GLU A 44 22.26 -13.36 -7.93
C GLU A 44 21.01 -13.29 -7.06
N ASN A 45 20.16 -12.30 -7.32
CA ASN A 45 18.80 -12.32 -6.80
C ASN A 45 18.07 -13.44 -7.55
N ALA A 46 17.54 -14.42 -6.81
CA ALA A 46 16.65 -15.45 -7.36
C ALA A 46 15.60 -14.78 -8.26
N PRO A 47 15.17 -15.41 -9.37
CA PRO A 47 14.35 -14.75 -10.38
C PRO A 47 13.10 -14.15 -9.73
N VAL A 48 13.06 -12.82 -9.65
CA VAL A 48 11.87 -12.09 -9.23
C VAL A 48 10.83 -12.37 -10.30
N THR A 49 9.85 -13.21 -9.99
CA THR A 49 8.67 -13.41 -10.84
C THR A 49 7.83 -12.13 -10.81
N VAL A 50 8.20 -11.17 -11.66
CA VAL A 50 7.34 -10.04 -11.97
C VAL A 50 6.15 -10.60 -12.74
N ILE A 51 5.03 -10.81 -12.07
CA ILE A 51 3.75 -11.11 -12.73
C ILE A 51 3.35 -9.83 -13.46
N GLN A 52 3.70 -9.74 -14.74
CA GLN A 52 3.21 -8.67 -15.60
C GLN A 52 1.69 -8.79 -15.67
N SER A 53 0.99 -7.73 -15.30
CA SER A 53 -0.46 -7.63 -15.47
C SER A 53 -0.78 -7.85 -16.94
N VAL A 54 -1.37 -9.00 -17.26
CA VAL A 54 -1.84 -9.32 -18.60
C VAL A 54 -2.84 -8.26 -19.05
N LYS A 55 -2.47 -7.50 -20.08
CA LYS A 55 -3.38 -6.58 -20.76
C LYS A 55 -4.58 -7.41 -21.26
N PRO A 56 -5.84 -7.06 -20.92
CA PRO A 56 -6.98 -7.91 -21.26
C PRO A 56 -7.07 -8.13 -22.77
N ARG A 57 -6.81 -9.36 -23.21
CA ARG A 57 -7.16 -9.85 -24.54
C ARG A 57 -8.60 -10.34 -24.47
N ALA A 58 -9.41 -9.95 -25.44
CA ALA A 58 -10.81 -10.38 -25.57
C ALA A 58 -10.94 -11.91 -25.46
N PRO A 59 -12.02 -12.43 -24.83
CA PRO A 59 -12.07 -13.80 -24.34
C PRO A 59 -12.24 -14.81 -25.47
N THR A 60 -11.24 -15.67 -25.66
CA THR A 60 -11.43 -17.04 -26.14
C THR A 60 -11.30 -17.96 -24.94
N ALA A 61 -12.32 -18.78 -24.70
CA ALA A 61 -12.42 -19.63 -23.52
C ALA A 61 -11.19 -20.56 -23.38
N PRO A 62 -10.47 -20.55 -22.24
CA PRO A 62 -9.40 -21.50 -21.99
C PRO A 62 -9.91 -22.75 -21.27
N ALA A 63 -9.46 -23.91 -21.74
CA ALA A 63 -9.55 -25.17 -21.02
C ALA A 63 -8.77 -25.07 -19.69
N ALA A 64 -9.35 -25.63 -18.63
CA ALA A 64 -8.80 -25.57 -17.28
C ALA A 64 -7.50 -26.38 -17.16
N THR A 65 -6.35 -25.69 -17.17
CA THR A 65 -5.08 -26.22 -16.65
C THR A 65 -4.91 -25.75 -15.21
N SER A 66 -5.10 -26.70 -14.29
CA SER A 66 -4.81 -26.54 -12.87
C SER A 66 -3.33 -26.22 -12.66
N GLY A 67 -3.02 -24.99 -12.25
CA GLY A 67 -1.73 -24.62 -11.65
C GLY A 67 -1.48 -25.43 -10.37
N PRO A 68 -0.25 -25.37 -9.80
CA PRO A 68 0.13 -26.22 -8.67
C PRO A 68 -0.92 -26.05 -7.57
N ALA A 69 -1.52 -27.17 -7.17
CA ALA A 69 -2.58 -27.21 -6.17
C ALA A 69 -2.08 -26.57 -4.88
N GLY A 70 -2.31 -25.26 -4.76
CA GLY A 70 -2.12 -24.51 -3.53
C GLY A 70 -2.93 -25.23 -2.47
N THR A 71 -2.26 -25.62 -1.39
CA THR A 71 -2.82 -26.33 -0.24
C THR A 71 -4.23 -25.82 0.03
N ARG A 72 -5.22 -26.66 -0.30
CA ARG A 72 -6.62 -26.31 -0.10
C ARG A 72 -6.80 -26.16 1.40
N VAL A 73 -6.99 -24.92 1.86
CA VAL A 73 -7.23 -24.63 3.28
C VAL A 73 -8.52 -25.36 3.67
N ASP A 74 -8.51 -26.01 4.83
CA ASP A 74 -9.69 -26.71 5.33
C ASP A 74 -10.85 -25.70 5.49
N PRO A 75 -12.09 -26.03 5.08
CA PRO A 75 -13.23 -25.12 5.22
C PRO A 75 -13.48 -24.67 6.67
N ALA A 76 -13.13 -25.46 7.68
CA ALA A 76 -13.21 -25.05 9.08
C ALA A 76 -12.14 -24.00 9.43
N ASP A 77 -10.90 -24.18 8.97
CA ASP A 77 -9.81 -23.21 9.15
C ASP A 77 -10.12 -21.88 8.46
N GLN A 78 -10.73 -21.92 7.27
CA GLN A 78 -11.14 -20.71 6.56
C GLN A 78 -12.21 -19.93 7.34
N ARG A 79 -13.25 -20.61 7.83
CA ARG A 79 -14.29 -19.97 8.66
C ARG A 79 -13.74 -19.40 9.96
N ALA A 80 -12.80 -20.10 10.60
CA ALA A 80 -12.15 -19.59 11.81
C ALA A 80 -11.41 -18.28 11.53
N ARG A 81 -10.65 -18.21 10.42
CA ARG A 81 -9.95 -16.99 9.99
C ARG A 81 -10.90 -15.86 9.65
N ASP A 82 -12.00 -16.15 8.96
CA ASP A 82 -12.99 -15.14 8.58
C ASP A 82 -13.68 -14.56 9.84
N ASN A 83 -14.02 -15.41 10.82
CA ASN A 83 -14.56 -14.99 12.11
C ASN A 83 -13.58 -14.11 12.91
N ASP A 84 -12.30 -14.48 12.93
CA ASP A 84 -11.26 -13.67 13.56
C ASP A 84 -11.07 -12.33 12.86
N ALA A 85 -11.02 -12.31 11.53
CA ALA A 85 -10.92 -11.10 10.75
C ALA A 85 -12.10 -10.16 11.03
N ARG A 86 -13.33 -10.70 11.05
CA ARG A 86 -14.53 -9.95 11.41
C ARG A 86 -14.44 -9.37 12.81
N ARG A 87 -14.06 -10.17 13.81
CA ARG A 87 -13.90 -9.73 15.20
C ARG A 87 -12.88 -8.59 15.34
N ILE A 88 -11.77 -8.66 14.60
CA ILE A 88 -10.75 -7.61 14.58
C ILE A 88 -11.31 -6.32 13.98
N LEU A 89 -12.03 -6.42 12.85
CA LEU A 89 -12.65 -5.25 12.22
C LEU A 89 -13.74 -4.61 13.09
N GLU A 90 -14.55 -5.41 13.78
CA GLU A 90 -15.56 -4.91 14.73
C GLU A 90 -14.91 -4.20 15.93
N ALA A 91 -13.80 -4.72 16.45
CA ALA A 91 -13.03 -4.07 17.51
C ALA A 91 -12.38 -2.76 17.04
N GLU A 92 -11.88 -2.70 15.81
CA GLU A 92 -11.39 -1.45 15.20
C GLU A 92 -12.54 -0.45 15.02
N LEU A 93 -13.68 -0.90 14.49
CA LEU A 93 -14.87 -0.07 14.31
C LEU A 93 -15.27 0.60 15.62
N LYS A 94 -15.37 -0.18 16.71
CA LYS A 94 -15.72 0.34 18.03
C LYS A 94 -14.75 1.42 18.49
N ARG A 95 -13.43 1.19 18.35
CA ARG A 95 -12.40 2.17 18.73
C ARG A 95 -12.52 3.46 17.93
N GLU A 96 -12.79 3.36 16.63
CA GLU A 96 -12.97 4.53 15.77
C GLU A 96 -14.26 5.30 16.08
N GLU A 97 -15.34 4.61 16.41
CA GLU A 97 -16.60 5.23 16.86
C GLU A 97 -16.43 5.96 18.21
N ASP A 98 -15.71 5.36 19.17
CA ASP A 98 -15.40 5.99 20.46
C ASP A 98 -14.53 7.25 20.27
N ARG A 99 -13.55 7.20 19.36
CA ARG A 99 -12.74 8.37 18.97
C ARG A 99 -13.59 9.45 18.32
N LEU A 100 -14.48 9.08 17.40
CA LEU A 100 -15.40 10.03 16.77
C LEU A 100 -16.30 10.71 17.80
N ALA A 101 -16.83 9.96 18.78
CA ALA A 101 -17.65 10.51 19.84
C ALA A 101 -16.87 11.56 20.66
N THR A 102 -15.60 11.26 20.98
CA THR A 102 -14.71 12.21 21.68
C THR A 102 -14.47 13.47 20.83
N MET A 103 -14.15 13.32 19.54
CA MET A 103 -13.94 14.46 18.63
C MET A 103 -15.20 15.33 18.49
N LYS A 104 -16.39 14.71 18.45
CA LYS A 104 -17.67 15.44 18.39
C LYS A 104 -17.98 16.18 19.68
N ALA A 105 -17.66 15.58 20.83
CA ALA A 105 -17.79 16.23 22.13
C ALA A 105 -16.87 17.46 22.23
N GLU A 106 -15.60 17.32 21.84
CA GLU A 106 -14.65 18.43 21.79
C GLU A 106 -15.06 19.53 20.81
N TYR A 107 -15.60 19.15 19.65
CA TYR A 107 -16.11 20.10 18.66
C TYR A 107 -17.32 20.90 19.16
N ASN A 108 -18.08 20.34 20.12
CA ASN A 108 -19.19 21.00 20.80
C ASN A 108 -20.13 21.75 19.84
N ASN A 109 -20.65 21.05 18.83
CA ASN A 109 -21.53 21.61 17.79
C ASN A 109 -20.97 22.80 17.00
N GLY A 110 -19.64 22.97 16.95
CA GLY A 110 -18.97 24.08 16.28
C GLY A 110 -18.54 25.21 17.21
N GLU A 111 -18.76 25.03 18.51
CA GLU A 111 -18.40 25.97 19.56
C GLU A 111 -17.44 25.32 20.58
N PRO A 112 -16.27 24.80 20.14
CA PRO A 112 -15.30 24.24 21.06
C PRO A 112 -14.82 25.30 22.05
N GLU A 113 -14.42 24.88 23.25
CA GLU A 113 -13.89 25.81 24.25
C GLU A 113 -12.67 26.58 23.69
N ARG A 114 -12.65 27.90 23.91
CA ARG A 114 -11.54 28.76 23.48
C ARG A 114 -10.31 28.49 24.34
N GLN A 115 -9.20 28.21 23.69
CA GLN A 115 -7.94 27.98 24.36
C GLN A 115 -7.24 29.33 24.65
N GLY A 116 -6.54 29.43 25.78
CA GLY A 116 -5.90 30.69 26.22
C GLY A 116 -4.81 31.24 25.28
N ASN A 117 -4.28 30.39 24.39
CA ASN A 117 -3.34 30.74 23.32
C ASN A 117 -4.02 31.33 22.06
N GLU A 118 -5.36 31.26 21.95
CA GLU A 118 -6.17 31.75 20.82
C GLU A 118 -6.55 33.23 20.96
N LYS A 119 -5.55 34.08 21.17
CA LYS A 119 -5.74 35.54 21.27
C LYS A 119 -6.33 36.16 20.01
N ASN A 120 -6.08 35.55 18.85
CA ASN A 120 -6.64 35.95 17.56
C ASN A 120 -7.89 35.11 17.24
N TYR A 121 -9.01 35.76 16.95
CA TYR A 121 -10.27 35.11 16.59
C TYR A 121 -10.16 34.25 15.32
N GLN A 122 -9.34 34.63 14.34
CA GLN A 122 -9.13 33.83 13.14
C GLN A 122 -8.54 32.45 13.44
N LYS A 123 -7.60 32.36 14.39
CA LYS A 123 -7.02 31.07 14.80
C LYS A 123 -8.06 30.11 15.37
N TYR A 124 -9.03 30.66 16.10
CA TYR A 124 -10.15 29.89 16.61
C TYR A 124 -11.02 29.35 15.46
N LEU A 125 -11.38 30.21 14.50
CA LEU A 125 -12.16 29.81 13.32
C LEU A 125 -11.45 28.72 12.50
N ASP A 126 -10.14 28.88 12.29
CA ASP A 126 -9.32 27.91 11.56
C ASP A 126 -9.31 26.56 12.29
N ARG A 127 -9.13 26.55 13.63
CA ARG A 127 -9.20 25.31 14.43
C ARG A 127 -10.58 24.66 14.36
N VAL A 128 -11.66 25.43 14.46
CA VAL A 128 -13.03 24.91 14.34
C VAL A 128 -13.23 24.24 12.97
N ALA A 129 -12.74 24.87 11.90
CA ALA A 129 -12.79 24.31 10.56
C ALA A 129 -11.97 23.03 10.44
N ASP A 130 -10.77 22.98 11.03
CA ASP A 130 -9.92 21.80 11.06
C ASP A 130 -10.56 20.65 11.84
N MET A 131 -11.18 20.92 13.00
CA MET A 131 -11.91 19.93 13.79
C MET A 131 -13.08 19.35 12.98
N LYS A 132 -13.86 20.21 12.31
CA LYS A 132 -14.95 19.76 11.43
C LYS A 132 -14.44 18.88 10.29
N SER A 133 -13.33 19.26 9.66
CA SER A 133 -12.70 18.51 8.58
C SER A 133 -12.17 17.14 9.08
N ALA A 134 -11.57 17.10 10.27
CA ALA A 134 -11.09 15.88 10.89
C ALA A 134 -12.24 14.92 11.24
N ILE A 135 -13.36 15.44 11.76
CA ILE A 135 -14.59 14.67 12.00
C ILE A 135 -15.10 14.05 10.69
N GLY A 136 -15.19 14.83 9.61
CA GLY A 136 -15.66 14.32 8.32
C GLY A 136 -14.77 13.21 7.75
N ARG A 137 -13.45 13.30 7.91
CA ARG A 137 -12.53 12.20 7.57
C ARG A 137 -12.80 10.95 8.41
N LYS A 138 -12.95 11.12 9.73
CA LYS A 138 -13.21 10.02 10.66
C LYS A 138 -14.53 9.30 10.37
N GLU A 139 -15.59 10.05 10.05
CA GLU A 139 -16.87 9.48 9.61
C GLU A 139 -16.73 8.67 8.32
N SER A 140 -15.90 9.13 7.38
CA SER A 140 -15.60 8.40 6.15
C SER A 140 -14.84 7.10 6.41
N ASP A 141 -13.87 7.11 7.33
CA ASP A 141 -13.12 5.92 7.77
C ASP A 141 -14.07 4.87 8.37
N ILE A 142 -14.95 5.30 9.29
CA ILE A 142 -15.97 4.43 9.91
C ILE A 142 -16.89 3.84 8.86
N ALA A 143 -17.34 4.64 7.89
CA ALA A 143 -18.17 4.15 6.80
C ALA A 143 -17.42 3.11 5.94
N ALA A 144 -16.11 3.27 5.73
CA ALA A 144 -15.29 2.29 5.04
C ALA A 144 -15.19 0.97 5.83
N LEU A 145 -14.90 1.04 7.13
CA LEU A 145 -14.85 -0.15 8.01
C LEU A 145 -16.18 -0.90 8.02
N LYS A 146 -17.31 -0.19 8.13
CA LYS A 146 -18.65 -0.79 8.06
C LYS A 146 -18.89 -1.53 6.74
N ARG A 147 -18.43 -0.97 5.62
CA ARG A 147 -18.50 -1.64 4.31
C ARG A 147 -17.63 -2.89 4.25
N GLU A 148 -16.43 -2.86 4.81
CA GLU A 148 -15.55 -4.04 4.82
C GLU A 148 -16.11 -5.16 5.70
N ILE A 149 -16.69 -4.83 6.87
CA ILE A 149 -17.38 -5.82 7.71
C ILE A 149 -18.56 -6.44 6.96
N ALA A 150 -19.35 -5.62 6.25
CA ALA A 150 -20.49 -6.11 5.48
C ALA A 150 -20.12 -7.04 4.31
N LYS A 151 -18.86 -7.01 3.85
CA LYS A 151 -18.34 -7.95 2.84
C LYS A 151 -17.85 -9.27 3.43
N GLN A 152 -17.58 -9.32 4.73
CA GLN A 152 -17.14 -10.56 5.38
C GLN A 152 -18.28 -11.58 5.35
N PRO A 153 -17.97 -12.88 5.17
CA PRO A 153 -18.98 -13.93 5.26
C PRO A 153 -19.63 -13.94 6.66
N GLN A 154 -20.93 -14.28 6.69
CA GLN A 154 -21.71 -14.42 7.93
C GLN A 154 -21.41 -15.73 8.64
#